data_AF-A0A8B8E9J0-F1
#
_entry.id   AF-A0A8B8E9J0-F1
#
_cell.length_a   1.000
_cell.length_b   1.000
_cell.length_c   1.000
_cell.angle_alpha   90.00
_cell.angle_beta   90.00
_cell.angle_gamma   90.00
#
_symmetry.space_group_name_H-M   'P 1'
#
loop_
_entity.id
_entity.type
_entity.pdbx_description
1 polymer ?
#
loop_
_entity_poly.entity_id
_entity_poly.type
_entity_poly.pdbx_seq_one_letter_code
_entity_poly.pdbx_strand_id
1 'polypeptide(L)'
;MCDTIPADDSVATQELFSEICTQITDLVWPHVDFKSIPQALSGDDDQDATSDVEDPRFQDDTLLYWDADTNSLDETMPYYESSEDNDFDQEQLTRGEPESGDSVFNYSRAMVWRGLLHMVQTTAERENNGHHLIADWKLDMVHFWNNNHNKYLILGHRLLAGVNGWLPERVRNEIIWNSTANLLGKPGHNIALDLVNEFLNNECKANLKNCHGQYTEMQISRCSKIVGSIGKAIEDIFQNDVIQDYIPNAAATDGSSKSKIKKFVEEYRHEDLFKDKGERHHHGFENFKHEISVNNPEKLNARLKKYVKALENEEFLYE
;
A
#
# COMPACT_ATOMS: atom_id res chain seq x y z
N MET A 1 28.08 2.84 -23.34
CA MET A 1 27.81 2.51 -24.74
C MET A 1 26.35 2.12 -24.80
N CYS A 2 25.55 2.91 -25.51
CA CYS A 2 24.12 2.72 -25.67
C CYS A 2 23.97 1.73 -26.82
N ASP A 3 23.75 0.45 -26.50
CA ASP A 3 23.50 -0.56 -27.51
C ASP A 3 22.10 -0.30 -28.06
N THR A 4 22.09 0.36 -29.21
CA THR A 4 20.92 0.55 -30.07
C THR A 4 20.36 -0.80 -30.47
N ILE A 5 19.14 -1.08 -30.02
CA ILE A 5 18.32 -2.22 -30.48
C ILE A 5 18.10 -2.08 -32.00
N PRO A 6 18.31 -3.14 -32.82
CA PRO A 6 18.08 -3.08 -34.27
C PRO A 6 16.60 -2.77 -34.57
N ALA A 7 16.36 -1.76 -35.40
CA ALA A 7 15.05 -1.13 -35.60
C ALA A 7 14.02 -1.95 -36.42
N ASP A 8 14.34 -3.19 -36.82
CA ASP A 8 13.47 -4.02 -37.69
C ASP A 8 12.97 -5.29 -36.98
N ASP A 9 13.68 -5.78 -35.95
CA ASP A 9 13.22 -6.87 -35.07
C ASP A 9 12.38 -6.35 -33.88
N SER A 10 12.25 -5.03 -33.73
CA SER A 10 11.68 -4.43 -32.52
C SER A 10 10.16 -4.58 -32.43
N VAL A 11 9.43 -4.52 -33.54
CA VAL A 11 7.96 -4.55 -33.51
C VAL A 11 7.46 -5.96 -33.19
N ALA A 12 7.93 -6.99 -33.92
CA ALA A 12 7.56 -8.37 -33.65
C ALA A 12 7.97 -8.82 -32.23
N THR A 13 9.13 -8.35 -31.74
CA THR A 13 9.58 -8.62 -30.36
C THR A 13 8.71 -7.91 -29.32
N GLN A 14 8.30 -6.66 -29.59
CA GLN A 14 7.37 -5.91 -28.72
C GLN A 14 5.98 -6.52 -28.70
N GLU A 15 5.48 -6.97 -29.85
CA GLU A 15 4.20 -7.68 -29.97
C GLU A 15 4.23 -8.99 -29.19
N LEU A 16 5.27 -9.81 -29.37
CA LEU A 16 5.45 -11.05 -28.62
C LEU A 16 5.56 -10.78 -27.11
N PHE A 17 6.31 -9.75 -26.71
CA PHE A 17 6.42 -9.38 -25.31
C PHE A 17 5.09 -8.93 -24.72
N SER A 18 4.34 -8.10 -25.46
CA SER A 18 3.00 -7.67 -25.06
C SER A 18 2.05 -8.85 -24.93
N GLU A 19 2.10 -9.81 -25.86
CA GLU A 19 1.27 -11.01 -25.83
C GLU A 19 1.57 -11.86 -24.58
N ILE A 20 2.86 -12.07 -24.28
CA ILE A 20 3.29 -12.78 -23.08
C ILE A 20 2.81 -12.06 -21.82
N CYS A 21 2.94 -10.73 -21.76
CA CYS A 21 2.46 -9.94 -20.62
C CYS A 21 0.95 -10.10 -20.43
N THR A 22 0.15 -10.00 -21.49
CA THR A 22 -1.30 -10.20 -21.43
C THR A 22 -1.64 -11.60 -20.93
N GLN A 23 -1.01 -12.64 -21.48
CA GLN A 23 -1.24 -14.02 -21.02
C GLN A 23 -0.90 -14.21 -19.55
N ILE A 24 0.22 -13.63 -19.08
CA ILE A 24 0.60 -13.69 -17.67
C ILE A 24 -0.42 -12.95 -16.80
N THR A 25 -0.80 -11.73 -17.18
CA THR A 25 -1.78 -10.94 -16.42
C THR A 25 -3.12 -11.67 -16.34
N ASP A 26 -3.63 -12.22 -17.44
CA ASP A 26 -4.88 -12.99 -17.47
C ASP A 26 -4.78 -14.25 -16.60
N LEU A 27 -3.65 -14.95 -16.65
CA LEU A 27 -3.41 -16.15 -15.85
C LEU A 27 -3.42 -15.85 -14.35
N VAL A 28 -2.80 -14.75 -13.92
CA VAL A 28 -2.63 -14.45 -12.49
C VAL A 28 -3.69 -13.50 -11.95
N TRP A 29 -4.59 -12.99 -12.79
CA TRP A 29 -5.67 -12.10 -12.36
C TRP A 29 -6.56 -12.79 -11.30
N PRO A 30 -6.83 -12.14 -10.15
CA PRO A 30 -7.69 -12.70 -9.11
C PRO A 30 -9.14 -12.86 -9.57
N HIS A 31 -9.84 -13.82 -9.00
CA HIS A 31 -11.30 -13.87 -9.11
C HIS A 31 -11.91 -12.67 -8.38
N VAL A 32 -12.63 -11.81 -9.11
CA VAL A 32 -13.29 -10.65 -8.50
C VAL A 32 -14.72 -11.03 -8.14
N ASP A 33 -15.08 -10.93 -6.86
CA ASP A 33 -16.46 -11.18 -6.42
C ASP A 33 -17.37 -10.00 -6.81
N PHE A 34 -18.00 -10.12 -7.98
CA PHE A 34 -18.95 -9.15 -8.50
C PHE A 34 -20.30 -9.14 -7.75
N LYS A 35 -20.50 -9.92 -6.68
CA LYS A 35 -21.70 -9.84 -5.83
C LYS A 35 -21.44 -9.01 -4.58
N SER A 36 -20.36 -9.25 -3.85
CA SER A 36 -20.05 -8.50 -2.63
C SER A 36 -19.77 -7.02 -2.94
N ILE A 37 -19.14 -6.72 -4.08
CA ILE A 37 -18.75 -5.35 -4.46
C ILE A 37 -19.99 -4.46 -4.73
N PRO A 38 -20.98 -4.85 -5.56
CA PRO A 38 -22.20 -4.05 -5.72
C PRO A 38 -23.05 -3.99 -4.46
N GLN A 39 -23.09 -5.05 -3.63
CA GLN A 39 -23.80 -5.02 -2.34
C GLN A 39 -23.22 -3.95 -1.41
N ALA A 40 -21.90 -3.77 -1.41
CA ALA A 40 -21.25 -2.70 -0.67
C ALA A 40 -21.58 -1.30 -1.21
N LEU A 41 -22.14 -1.19 -2.42
CA LEU A 41 -22.59 0.08 -3.01
C LEU A 41 -24.10 0.32 -2.85
N SER A 42 -24.89 -0.74 -2.72
CA SER A 42 -26.37 -0.68 -2.75
C SER A 42 -27.05 -0.82 -1.38
N GLY A 43 -26.32 -0.72 -0.27
CA GLY A 43 -26.92 -0.84 1.07
C GLY A 43 -28.06 0.16 1.26
N ASP A 44 -29.24 -0.33 1.67
CA ASP A 44 -30.46 0.46 1.88
C ASP A 44 -30.17 1.69 2.77
N ASP A 45 -30.83 2.81 2.47
CA ASP A 45 -30.69 4.07 3.21
C ASP A 45 -31.27 4.03 4.64
N ASP A 46 -31.94 2.93 5.00
CA ASP A 46 -32.71 2.76 6.23
C ASP A 46 -32.02 1.88 7.30
N GLN A 47 -30.81 1.35 7.06
CA GLN A 47 -30.07 0.67 8.13
C GLN A 47 -29.43 1.71 9.06
N ASP A 48 -30.03 1.85 10.23
CA ASP A 48 -29.62 2.76 11.30
C ASP A 48 -28.14 2.50 11.67
N ALA A 49 -27.32 3.55 11.62
CA ALA A 49 -25.87 3.51 11.84
C ALA A 49 -25.46 3.21 13.30
N THR A 50 -26.40 2.68 14.09
CA THR A 50 -26.32 2.43 15.53
C THR A 50 -25.87 1.00 15.86
N SER A 51 -25.83 0.08 14.90
CA SER A 51 -25.40 -1.31 15.13
C SER A 51 -23.88 -1.51 15.23
N ASP A 52 -23.09 -0.48 14.92
CA ASP A 52 -21.61 -0.52 14.99
C ASP A 52 -21.05 -0.37 16.41
N VAL A 53 -21.91 -0.19 17.42
CA VAL A 53 -21.49 0.16 18.79
C VAL A 53 -20.98 -1.04 19.60
N GLU A 54 -21.17 -2.29 19.14
CA GLU A 54 -20.92 -3.49 19.96
C GLU A 54 -19.77 -4.42 19.52
N ASP A 55 -18.99 -4.14 18.47
CA ASP A 55 -17.82 -4.98 18.15
C ASP A 55 -16.53 -4.37 18.74
N PRO A 56 -15.91 -5.00 19.77
CA PRO A 56 -14.71 -4.50 20.44
C PRO A 56 -13.53 -4.28 19.50
N ARG A 57 -13.48 -4.96 18.35
CA ARG A 57 -12.42 -4.82 17.33
C ARG A 57 -12.49 -3.50 16.55
N PHE A 58 -13.59 -2.76 16.69
CA PHE A 58 -13.87 -1.53 15.93
C PHE A 58 -14.10 -0.32 16.84
N GLN A 59 -13.74 -0.44 18.13
CA GLN A 59 -13.85 0.63 19.13
C GLN A 59 -12.71 1.64 19.05
N ASP A 60 -11.59 1.30 18.40
CA ASP A 60 -10.42 2.18 18.28
C ASP A 60 -10.47 3.09 17.04
N ASP A 61 -11.64 3.69 16.81
CA ASP A 61 -11.85 4.77 15.83
C ASP A 61 -11.41 6.12 16.45
N THR A 62 -10.24 6.14 17.11
CA THR A 62 -9.67 7.36 17.68
C THR A 62 -9.20 8.25 16.52
N LEU A 63 -10.11 9.11 16.06
CA LEU A 63 -9.84 10.20 15.14
C LEU A 63 -8.74 11.08 15.75
N LEU A 64 -7.62 11.23 15.04
CA LEU A 64 -6.60 12.23 15.34
C LEU A 64 -7.22 13.62 15.17
N TYR A 65 -7.79 14.16 16.24
CA TYR A 65 -8.16 15.56 16.33
C TYR A 65 -6.96 16.35 16.88
N TRP A 66 -6.70 17.50 16.26
CA TRP A 66 -5.90 18.53 16.91
C TRP A 66 -6.77 19.11 18.03
N ASP A 67 -6.49 18.74 19.28
CA ASP A 67 -7.20 19.27 20.42
C ASP A 67 -6.63 20.65 20.78
N ALA A 68 -7.36 21.68 20.39
CA ALA A 68 -6.98 23.07 20.58
C ALA A 68 -6.90 23.47 22.06
N ASP A 69 -7.54 22.72 22.95
CA ASP A 69 -7.58 23.01 24.38
C ASP A 69 -6.39 22.42 25.15
N THR A 70 -5.76 21.36 24.63
CA THR A 70 -4.60 20.72 25.26
C THR A 70 -3.27 21.07 24.60
N ASN A 71 -3.29 21.61 23.36
CA ASN A 71 -2.09 21.94 22.58
C ASN A 71 -1.07 20.77 22.55
N SER A 72 -1.58 19.54 22.63
CA SER A 72 -0.80 18.31 22.62
C SER A 72 -1.24 17.46 21.43
N LEU A 73 -0.28 17.07 20.59
CA LEU A 73 -0.44 15.88 19.77
C LEU A 73 -0.52 14.71 20.75
N ASP A 74 -1.63 13.97 20.74
CA ASP A 74 -1.66 12.70 21.45
C ASP A 74 -0.64 11.77 20.76
N GLU A 75 0.53 11.63 21.39
CA GLU A 75 1.65 10.83 20.89
C GLU A 75 1.29 9.36 21.00
N THR A 76 0.62 8.82 19.97
CA THR A 76 0.63 7.37 19.72
C THR A 76 0.70 7.11 18.22
N MET A 77 1.88 7.40 17.65
CA MET A 77 2.36 6.62 16.51
C MET A 77 2.92 5.32 17.08
N PRO A 78 2.22 4.16 16.94
CA PRO A 78 2.89 2.90 17.16
C PRO A 78 4.02 2.82 16.15
N TYR A 79 5.24 2.70 16.67
CA TYR A 79 6.38 2.18 15.94
C TYR A 79 5.93 0.92 15.20
N TYR A 80 6.49 0.67 14.01
CA TYR A 80 6.45 -0.65 13.38
C TYR A 80 7.11 -1.66 14.35
N GLU A 81 6.32 -2.22 15.26
CA GLU A 81 6.60 -3.53 15.81
C GLU A 81 6.20 -4.52 14.70
N SER A 82 7.16 -5.37 14.32
CA SER A 82 6.91 -6.52 13.48
C SER A 82 5.64 -7.21 13.96
N SER A 83 4.61 -7.27 13.12
CA SER A 83 3.39 -8.01 13.38
C SER A 83 3.66 -9.51 13.29
N GLU A 84 4.43 -10.02 14.26
CA GLU A 84 4.36 -11.40 14.71
C GLU A 84 3.18 -11.49 15.67
N ASP A 85 1.96 -11.44 15.13
CA ASP A 85 0.72 -11.86 15.80
C ASP A 85 -0.42 -11.73 14.76
N ASN A 86 -0.47 -12.69 13.84
CA ASN A 86 -1.67 -12.95 13.06
C ASN A 86 -2.28 -14.25 13.61
N ASP A 87 -3.09 -14.13 14.65
CA ASP A 87 -4.02 -15.20 15.03
C ASP A 87 -5.05 -15.32 13.90
N PHE A 88 -4.81 -16.32 13.05
CA PHE A 88 -5.69 -16.73 11.96
C PHE A 88 -6.92 -17.43 12.55
N ASP A 89 -7.95 -16.66 12.91
CA ASP A 89 -9.27 -17.24 13.17
C ASP A 89 -9.93 -17.64 11.83
N GLN A 90 -9.78 -18.91 11.49
CA GLN A 90 -10.53 -19.58 10.43
C GLN A 90 -11.98 -19.77 10.85
N GLU A 91 -12.85 -18.79 10.58
CA GLU A 91 -14.30 -19.04 10.49
C GLU A 91 -14.94 -18.42 9.24
N GLN A 92 -15.19 -19.32 8.28
CA GLN A 92 -16.27 -19.40 7.30
C GLN A 92 -16.71 -18.14 6.52
N LEU A 93 -16.43 -18.16 5.21
CA LEU A 93 -17.34 -17.65 4.18
C LEU A 93 -17.44 -18.63 2.99
N THR A 94 -18.66 -19.10 2.74
CA THR A 94 -19.11 -19.76 1.50
C THR A 94 -19.93 -18.72 0.72
N ARG A 95 -19.92 -18.56 -0.61
CA ARG A 95 -20.06 -19.52 -1.72
C ARG A 95 -19.78 -18.76 -3.05
N GLY A 96 -18.76 -19.18 -3.77
CA GLY A 96 -18.58 -18.99 -5.22
C GLY A 96 -18.10 -20.34 -5.75
N GLU A 97 -18.46 -20.73 -6.97
CA GLU A 97 -18.10 -22.04 -7.55
C GLU A 97 -16.61 -22.34 -7.34
N PRO A 98 -16.22 -23.61 -7.13
CA PRO A 98 -14.84 -23.94 -6.83
C PRO A 98 -13.96 -23.51 -8.00
N GLU A 99 -13.23 -22.40 -7.82
CA GLU A 99 -11.84 -22.39 -8.25
C GLU A 99 -11.27 -23.71 -7.75
N SER A 100 -10.62 -24.44 -8.65
CA SER A 100 -10.10 -25.78 -8.39
C SER A 100 -9.58 -25.93 -6.97
N GLY A 101 -9.82 -27.11 -6.38
CA GLY A 101 -9.25 -27.49 -5.08
C GLY A 101 -7.72 -27.45 -5.04
N ASP A 102 -7.06 -26.98 -6.09
CA ASP A 102 -5.64 -26.68 -6.17
C ASP A 102 -5.27 -25.37 -5.48
N SER A 103 -5.11 -25.41 -4.16
CA SER A 103 -4.68 -24.24 -3.40
C SER A 103 -3.22 -23.86 -3.69
N VAL A 104 -2.40 -24.79 -4.20
CA VAL A 104 -1.03 -24.51 -4.66
C VAL A 104 -1.02 -23.65 -5.92
N PHE A 105 -1.90 -23.98 -6.89
CA PHE A 105 -2.09 -23.17 -8.09
C PHE A 105 -2.61 -21.77 -7.75
N ASN A 106 -3.63 -21.67 -6.91
CA ASN A 106 -4.20 -20.39 -6.49
C ASN A 106 -3.19 -19.52 -5.74
N TYR A 107 -2.43 -20.11 -4.81
CA TYR A 107 -1.38 -19.40 -4.09
C TYR A 107 -0.27 -18.92 -5.02
N SER A 108 0.17 -19.76 -5.97
CA SER A 108 1.19 -19.39 -6.94
C SER A 108 0.76 -18.21 -7.82
N ARG A 109 -0.50 -18.20 -8.28
CA ARG A 109 -1.10 -17.06 -9.00
C ARG A 109 -1.13 -15.81 -8.12
N ALA A 110 -1.58 -15.94 -6.87
CA ALA A 110 -1.66 -14.83 -5.94
C ALA A 110 -0.29 -14.19 -5.66
N MET A 111 0.75 -15.02 -5.47
CA MET A 111 2.11 -14.55 -5.26
C MET A 111 2.65 -13.76 -6.45
N VAL A 112 2.45 -14.26 -7.67
CA VAL A 112 2.87 -13.53 -8.88
C VAL A 112 2.07 -12.24 -9.06
N TRP A 113 0.76 -12.29 -8.88
CA TRP A 113 -0.10 -11.11 -8.92
C TRP A 113 0.37 -10.03 -7.94
N ARG A 114 0.62 -10.39 -6.68
CA ARG A 114 1.11 -9.47 -5.65
C ARG A 114 2.49 -8.89 -6.00
N GLY A 115 3.39 -9.71 -6.52
CA GLY A 115 4.71 -9.25 -6.98
C GLY A 115 4.58 -8.23 -8.12
N LEU A 116 3.74 -8.52 -9.12
CA LEU A 116 3.50 -7.61 -10.25
C LEU A 116 2.83 -6.31 -9.79
N LEU A 117 1.82 -6.39 -8.92
CA LEU A 117 1.16 -5.23 -8.34
C LEU A 117 2.18 -4.34 -7.61
N HIS A 118 3.01 -4.93 -6.75
CA HIS A 118 4.05 -4.17 -6.04
C HIS A 118 5.04 -3.49 -7.00
N MET A 119 5.48 -4.18 -8.06
CA MET A 119 6.36 -3.59 -9.07
C MET A 119 5.73 -2.39 -9.77
N VAL A 120 4.43 -2.48 -10.08
CA VAL A 120 3.67 -1.41 -10.71
C VAL A 120 3.52 -0.22 -9.77
N GLN A 121 3.16 -0.45 -8.50
CA GLN A 121 3.05 0.58 -7.46
C GLN A 121 4.40 1.31 -7.25
N THR A 122 5.50 0.58 -7.10
CA THR A 122 6.83 1.17 -6.97
C THR A 122 7.24 1.95 -8.22
N THR A 123 6.83 1.51 -9.41
CA THR A 123 7.09 2.26 -10.64
C THR A 123 6.27 3.55 -10.67
N ALA A 124 5.00 3.51 -10.24
CA ALA A 124 4.17 4.69 -10.11
C ALA A 124 4.77 5.71 -9.14
N GLU A 125 5.31 5.28 -8.00
CA GLU A 125 6.03 6.15 -7.07
C GLU A 125 7.27 6.76 -7.74
N ARG A 126 8.13 5.94 -8.34
CA ARG A 126 9.39 6.38 -8.96
C ARG A 126 9.19 7.36 -10.11
N GLU A 127 8.08 7.27 -10.83
CA GLU A 127 7.72 8.17 -11.93
C GLU A 127 6.78 9.31 -11.49
N ASN A 128 6.45 9.40 -10.20
CA ASN A 128 5.46 10.33 -9.63
C ASN A 128 4.12 10.32 -10.40
N ASN A 129 3.60 9.13 -10.69
CA ASN A 129 2.32 8.97 -11.36
C ASN A 129 1.16 9.08 -10.36
N GLY A 130 0.81 10.31 -10.00
CA GLY A 130 -0.22 10.60 -9.00
C GLY A 130 -1.57 9.92 -9.25
N HIS A 131 -2.01 9.82 -10.50
CA HIS A 131 -3.26 9.13 -10.82
C HIS A 131 -3.22 7.64 -10.52
N HIS A 132 -2.09 6.99 -10.78
CA HIS A 132 -1.90 5.59 -10.47
C HIS A 132 -1.89 5.38 -8.95
N LEU A 133 -1.15 6.22 -8.22
CA LEU A 133 -1.11 6.17 -6.76
C LEU A 133 -2.51 6.30 -6.15
N ILE A 134 -3.34 7.23 -6.63
CA ILE A 134 -4.74 7.36 -6.19
C ILE A 134 -5.61 6.16 -6.59
N ALA A 135 -5.33 5.51 -7.72
CA ALA A 135 -6.03 4.29 -8.11
C ALA A 135 -5.68 3.11 -7.19
N ASP A 136 -4.42 2.99 -6.77
CA ASP A 136 -3.96 1.96 -5.83
C ASP A 136 -4.71 2.04 -4.51
N TRP A 137 -4.93 3.26 -3.99
CA TRP A 137 -5.74 3.47 -2.80
C TRP A 137 -7.13 2.83 -2.89
N LYS A 138 -7.75 2.77 -4.08
CA LYS A 138 -9.07 2.11 -4.24
C LYS A 138 -8.98 0.60 -4.03
N LEU A 139 -7.89 -0.03 -4.48
CA LEU A 139 -7.64 -1.45 -4.24
C LEU A 139 -7.31 -1.69 -2.77
N ASP A 140 -6.51 -0.80 -2.17
CA ASP A 140 -6.09 -0.90 -0.78
C ASP A 140 -7.27 -0.74 0.20
N MET A 141 -8.32 0.03 -0.14
CA MET A 141 -9.54 0.11 0.66
C MET A 141 -10.15 -1.27 0.96
N VAL A 142 -10.14 -2.18 -0.01
CA VAL A 142 -10.64 -3.55 0.18
C VAL A 142 -9.74 -4.31 1.16
N HIS A 143 -8.43 -4.14 1.04
CA HIS A 143 -7.48 -4.75 1.98
C HIS A 143 -7.59 -4.17 3.38
N PHE A 144 -7.76 -2.87 3.53
CA PHE A 144 -7.90 -2.25 4.84
C PHE A 144 -9.15 -2.75 5.54
N TRP A 145 -10.25 -2.85 4.81
CA TRP A 145 -11.49 -3.38 5.34
C TRP A 145 -11.37 -4.86 5.73
N ASN A 146 -10.88 -5.72 4.83
CA ASN A 146 -10.81 -7.16 5.08
C ASN A 146 -9.86 -7.53 6.23
N ASN A 147 -8.85 -6.69 6.52
CA ASN A 147 -7.89 -6.90 7.61
C ASN A 147 -8.18 -6.04 8.86
N ASN A 148 -9.36 -5.41 8.96
CA ASN A 148 -9.75 -4.56 10.11
C ASN A 148 -8.80 -3.36 10.38
N HIS A 149 -8.17 -2.86 9.33
CA HIS A 149 -7.27 -1.70 9.36
C HIS A 149 -8.05 -0.38 9.29
N ASN A 150 -8.90 -0.13 10.29
CA ASN A 150 -9.89 0.96 10.29
C ASN A 150 -9.25 2.35 10.15
N LYS A 151 -8.10 2.58 10.79
CA LYS A 151 -7.34 3.84 10.65
C LYS A 151 -7.01 4.15 9.19
N TYR A 152 -6.50 3.17 8.45
CA TYR A 152 -6.17 3.33 7.04
C TYR A 152 -7.41 3.44 6.15
N LEU A 153 -8.52 2.81 6.56
CA LEU A 153 -9.81 2.96 5.89
C LEU A 153 -10.35 4.40 5.99
N ILE A 154 -10.25 5.04 7.17
CA ILE A 154 -10.64 6.45 7.36
C ILE A 154 -9.77 7.37 6.50
N LEU A 155 -8.45 7.17 6.53
CA LEU A 155 -7.49 7.97 5.76
C LEU A 155 -7.72 7.82 4.25
N GLY A 156 -7.89 6.58 3.77
CA GLY A 156 -8.17 6.28 2.37
C GLY A 156 -9.50 6.86 1.92
N HIS A 157 -10.55 6.77 2.75
CA HIS A 157 -11.83 7.42 2.47
C HIS A 157 -11.67 8.94 2.33
N ARG A 158 -11.01 9.61 3.28
CA ARG A 158 -10.76 11.06 3.23
C ARG A 158 -9.97 11.48 2.00
N LEU A 159 -8.90 10.74 1.68
CA LEU A 159 -8.08 10.97 0.49
C LEU A 159 -8.92 10.86 -0.79
N LEU A 160 -9.65 9.76 -0.95
CA LEU A 160 -10.47 9.52 -2.13
C LEU A 160 -11.63 10.53 -2.24
N ALA A 161 -12.32 10.85 -1.15
CA ALA A 161 -13.36 11.88 -1.14
C ALA A 161 -12.79 13.27 -1.51
N GLY A 162 -11.64 13.62 -0.92
CA GLY A 162 -10.91 14.84 -1.21
C GLY A 162 -10.55 14.99 -2.68
N VAL A 163 -9.97 13.95 -3.27
CA VAL A 163 -9.58 13.93 -4.68
C VAL A 163 -10.77 13.92 -5.63
N ASN A 164 -11.90 13.31 -5.25
CA ASN A 164 -13.08 13.23 -6.13
C ASN A 164 -14.04 14.42 -6.05
N GLY A 165 -13.75 15.44 -5.23
CA GLY A 165 -14.49 16.71 -5.28
C GLY A 165 -14.73 17.39 -3.94
N TRP A 166 -14.39 16.76 -2.82
CA TRP A 166 -14.54 17.41 -1.51
C TRP A 166 -13.53 18.55 -1.33
N LEU A 167 -12.32 18.45 -1.89
CA LEU A 167 -11.31 19.52 -1.78
C LEU A 167 -11.34 20.50 -2.97
N PRO A 168 -10.94 21.77 -2.75
CA PRO A 168 -10.70 22.72 -3.83
C PRO A 168 -9.71 22.17 -4.87
N GLU A 169 -9.90 22.55 -6.13
CA GLU A 169 -9.11 22.02 -7.26
C GLU A 169 -7.59 22.16 -7.05
N ARG A 170 -7.15 23.28 -6.49
CA ARG A 170 -5.73 23.50 -6.17
C ARG A 170 -5.22 22.43 -5.19
N VAL A 171 -5.90 22.25 -4.06
CA VAL A 171 -5.49 21.31 -3.01
C VAL A 171 -5.56 19.88 -3.52
N ARG A 172 -6.59 19.54 -4.31
CA ARG A 172 -6.68 18.24 -4.99
C ARG A 172 -5.45 17.98 -5.86
N ASN A 173 -5.05 18.95 -6.69
CA ASN A 173 -3.87 18.79 -7.54
C ASN A 173 -2.59 18.64 -6.72
N GLU A 174 -2.44 19.39 -5.62
CA GLU A 174 -1.32 19.22 -4.71
C GLU A 174 -1.28 17.82 -4.09
N ILE A 175 -2.42 17.29 -3.63
CA ILE A 175 -2.48 15.94 -3.04
C ILE A 175 -2.13 14.85 -4.06
N ILE A 176 -2.61 14.97 -5.30
CA ILE A 176 -2.33 13.98 -6.36
C ILE A 176 -0.83 13.94 -6.69
N TRP A 177 -0.18 15.11 -6.80
CA TRP A 177 1.16 15.22 -7.37
C TRP A 177 2.29 15.45 -6.35
N ASN A 178 1.98 15.88 -5.13
CA ASN A 178 2.95 16.07 -4.03
C ASN A 178 2.95 14.87 -3.06
N SER A 179 2.78 13.66 -3.57
CA SER A 179 2.87 12.42 -2.80
C SER A 179 4.30 11.86 -2.76
N THR A 180 5.19 12.34 -3.64
CA THR A 180 6.58 11.91 -3.73
C THR A 180 7.54 13.11 -3.78
N ALA A 181 8.81 12.86 -3.47
CA ALA A 181 9.88 13.85 -3.54
C ALA A 181 11.07 13.29 -4.34
N ASN A 182 11.67 14.14 -5.17
CA ASN A 182 12.88 13.81 -5.93
C ASN A 182 14.08 14.58 -5.38
N LEU A 183 14.81 13.97 -4.46
CA LEU A 183 15.97 14.61 -3.83
C LEU A 183 17.16 14.76 -4.80
N LEU A 184 17.24 13.89 -5.82
CA LEU A 184 18.33 13.87 -6.82
C LEU A 184 18.07 14.74 -8.06
N GLY A 185 16.82 15.09 -8.32
CA GLY A 185 16.38 15.71 -9.58
C GLY A 185 16.54 14.81 -10.82
N LYS A 186 16.56 13.48 -10.65
CA LYS A 186 16.76 12.51 -11.76
C LYS A 186 15.48 11.69 -12.04
N PRO A 187 15.22 11.31 -13.30
CA PRO A 187 14.08 10.45 -13.63
C PRO A 187 14.12 9.11 -12.88
N GLY A 188 12.98 8.60 -12.41
CA GLY A 188 12.88 7.31 -11.72
C GLY A 188 13.42 7.26 -10.28
N HIS A 189 13.77 8.42 -9.69
CA HIS A 189 14.35 8.52 -8.34
C HIS A 189 13.43 9.27 -7.36
N ASN A 190 12.13 9.31 -7.66
CA ASN A 190 11.15 9.78 -6.69
C ASN A 190 11.02 8.75 -5.55
N ILE A 191 10.85 9.24 -4.32
CA ILE A 191 10.57 8.46 -3.12
C ILE A 191 9.31 8.99 -2.45
N ALA A 192 8.57 8.15 -1.73
CA ALA A 192 7.37 8.56 -1.02
C ALA A 192 7.67 9.74 -0.08
N LEU A 193 6.84 10.78 -0.11
CA LEU A 193 7.06 11.98 0.70
C LEU A 193 6.95 11.69 2.20
N ASP A 194 6.10 10.73 2.58
CA ASP A 194 5.99 10.25 3.96
C ASP A 194 7.33 9.69 4.47
N LEU A 195 7.99 8.89 3.63
CA LEU A 195 9.31 8.33 3.91
C LEU A 195 10.38 9.44 4.04
N VAL A 196 10.32 10.48 3.20
CA VAL A 196 11.18 11.66 3.35
C VAL A 196 10.95 12.36 4.68
N ASN A 197 9.69 12.55 5.06
CA ASN A 197 9.34 13.17 6.33
C ASN A 197 9.81 12.33 7.53
N GLU A 198 9.73 11.00 7.44
CA GLU A 198 10.26 10.10 8.45
C GLU A 198 11.78 10.27 8.63
N PHE A 199 12.56 10.31 7.54
CA PHE A 199 13.99 10.57 7.63
C PHE A 199 14.31 11.94 8.23
N LEU A 200 13.62 12.98 7.79
CA LEU A 200 13.78 14.33 8.35
C LEU A 200 13.48 14.36 9.85
N ASN A 201 12.42 13.68 10.27
CA ASN A 201 12.05 13.57 11.68
C ASN A 201 13.08 12.79 12.49
N ASN A 202 13.60 11.68 11.96
CA ASN A 202 14.62 10.87 12.62
C ASN A 202 15.93 11.64 12.77
N GLU A 203 16.36 12.37 11.74
CA GLU A 203 17.53 13.24 11.80
C GLU A 203 17.35 14.40 12.79
N CYS A 204 16.17 14.99 12.83
CA CYS A 204 15.85 16.03 13.81
C CYS A 204 15.96 15.47 15.24
N LYS A 205 15.37 14.29 15.50
CA LYS A 205 15.46 13.60 16.79
C LYS A 205 16.90 13.24 17.15
N ALA A 206 17.71 12.76 16.20
CA ALA A 206 19.12 12.44 16.42
C ALA A 206 19.93 13.68 16.82
N ASN A 207 19.74 14.80 16.10
CA ASN A 207 20.38 16.07 16.44
C ASN A 207 19.96 16.61 17.80
N LEU A 208 18.68 16.45 18.17
CA LEU A 208 18.17 16.83 19.48
C LEU A 208 18.76 15.95 20.61
N LYS A 209 18.98 14.66 20.38
CA LYS A 209 19.68 13.79 21.36
C LYS A 209 21.09 14.29 21.68
N ASN A 210 21.79 14.86 20.70
CA ASN A 210 23.12 15.47 20.90
C ASN A 210 23.10 16.75 21.76
N CYS A 211 21.91 17.31 22.03
CA CYS A 211 21.74 18.43 22.96
C CYS A 211 21.59 17.99 24.43
N HIS A 212 21.75 16.70 24.74
CA HIS A 212 21.78 16.14 26.11
C HIS A 212 20.61 16.58 27.00
N GLY A 213 19.41 16.69 26.44
CA GLY A 213 18.19 17.05 27.19
C GLY A 213 17.99 18.55 27.45
N GLN A 214 18.86 19.42 26.92
CA GLN A 214 18.60 20.87 26.91
C GLN A 214 17.83 21.24 25.64
N TYR A 215 16.50 21.19 25.72
CA TYR A 215 15.61 21.54 24.63
C TYR A 215 15.11 22.98 24.78
N THR A 216 15.91 23.96 24.39
CA THR A 216 15.41 25.34 24.24
C THR A 216 14.75 25.52 22.86
N GLU A 217 13.75 26.39 22.75
CA GLU A 217 13.11 26.73 21.46
C GLU A 217 14.15 27.15 20.40
N MET A 218 15.20 27.85 20.83
CA MET A 218 16.29 28.27 19.96
C MET A 218 17.12 27.09 19.44
N GLN A 219 17.38 26.07 20.28
CA GLN A 219 18.08 24.85 19.86
C GLN A 219 17.20 24.01 18.93
N ILE A 220 15.92 23.84 19.25
CA ILE A 220 14.94 23.15 18.40
C ILE A 220 14.86 23.84 17.03
N SER A 221 14.75 25.18 17.00
CA SER A 221 14.74 25.97 15.76
C SER A 221 16.02 25.81 14.95
N ARG A 222 17.19 25.76 15.59
CA ARG A 222 18.48 25.55 14.91
C ARG A 222 18.58 24.14 14.34
N CYS A 223 18.22 23.11 15.10
CA CYS A 223 18.20 21.71 14.64
C CYS A 223 17.27 21.54 13.44
N SER A 224 16.05 22.09 13.51
CA SER A 224 15.09 22.07 12.38
C SER A 224 15.65 22.73 11.11
N LYS A 225 16.31 23.90 11.24
CA LYS A 225 16.94 24.60 10.09
C LYS A 225 18.11 23.84 9.50
N ILE A 226 18.89 23.14 10.33
CA ILE A 226 20.03 22.33 9.89
C ILE A 226 19.53 21.11 9.09
N VAL A 227 18.48 20.44 9.56
CA VAL A 227 17.86 19.28 8.89
C VAL A 227 17.32 19.64 7.50
N GLY A 228 16.71 20.83 7.32
CA GLY A 228 16.27 21.29 6.00
C GLY A 228 17.41 21.54 4.99
N SER A 229 18.62 21.88 5.47
CA SER A 229 19.82 22.06 4.63
C SER A 229 20.58 20.75 4.34
N ILE A 230 20.17 19.67 5.00
CA ILE A 230 20.85 18.37 5.06
C ILE A 230 20.38 17.42 3.95
N GLY A 231 19.59 17.88 2.97
CA GLY A 231 19.11 17.08 1.83
C GLY A 231 20.16 16.21 1.13
N LYS A 232 21.45 16.58 1.17
CA LYS A 232 22.56 15.75 0.68
C LYS A 232 23.02 14.65 1.64
N ALA A 233 23.02 14.90 2.95
CA ALA A 233 23.35 13.89 3.96
C ALA A 233 22.18 12.91 4.21
N ILE A 234 20.94 13.34 3.99
CA ILE A 234 19.75 12.46 3.97
C ILE A 234 19.87 11.41 2.86
N GLU A 235 20.45 11.75 1.71
CA GLU A 235 20.72 10.79 0.66
C GLU A 235 21.83 9.81 1.07
N ASP A 236 22.91 10.27 1.70
CA ASP A 236 23.95 9.36 2.20
C ASP A 236 23.39 8.39 3.26
N ILE A 237 22.48 8.86 4.12
CA ILE A 237 21.77 8.02 5.10
C ILE A 237 20.72 7.14 4.42
N PHE A 238 19.96 7.61 3.43
CA PHE A 238 19.04 6.75 2.68
C PHE A 238 19.79 5.68 1.88
N GLN A 239 20.91 6.03 1.26
CA GLN A 239 21.76 5.11 0.51
C GLN A 239 22.45 4.11 1.46
N ASN A 240 22.91 4.53 2.64
CA ASN A 240 23.65 3.68 3.58
C ASN A 240 22.75 2.91 4.58
N ASP A 241 21.65 3.50 5.05
CA ASP A 241 20.83 2.94 6.14
C ASP A 241 19.49 2.37 5.62
N VAL A 242 19.07 2.69 4.38
CA VAL A 242 17.81 2.17 3.80
C VAL A 242 18.12 1.32 2.57
N ILE A 243 18.94 1.82 1.65
CA ILE A 243 19.38 1.04 0.49
C ILE A 243 20.48 0.04 0.87
N GLN A 244 21.33 0.31 1.88
CA GLN A 244 22.42 -0.60 2.29
C GLN A 244 22.20 -1.31 3.64
N ASP A 245 21.21 -0.96 4.46
CA ASP A 245 20.82 -1.80 5.60
C ASP A 245 19.46 -2.49 5.39
N TYR A 246 18.51 -1.89 4.67
CA TYR A 246 17.21 -2.55 4.38
C TYR A 246 17.29 -3.51 3.18
N ILE A 247 18.07 -3.19 2.13
CA ILE A 247 18.20 -4.05 0.94
C ILE A 247 19.28 -5.15 1.10
N PRO A 248 20.38 -4.99 1.86
CA PRO A 248 21.37 -6.05 2.05
C PRO A 248 20.98 -7.07 3.13
N ASN A 249 20.14 -6.69 4.10
CA ASN A 249 19.46 -7.69 4.93
C ASN A 249 18.36 -8.43 4.13
N ALA A 250 17.85 -7.82 3.06
CA ALA A 250 17.13 -8.49 1.98
C ALA A 250 18.06 -8.91 0.81
N ALA A 251 19.32 -9.28 1.08
CA ALA A 251 20.27 -9.84 0.12
C ALA A 251 20.14 -9.30 -1.33
N ALA A 252 20.41 -8.01 -1.55
CA ALA A 252 20.86 -7.53 -2.86
C ALA A 252 22.19 -8.21 -3.22
N THR A 253 22.07 -9.44 -3.72
CA THR A 253 23.16 -10.19 -4.34
C THR A 253 23.42 -9.57 -5.71
N ASP A 254 24.48 -8.77 -5.74
CA ASP A 254 25.35 -8.57 -6.88
C ASP A 254 25.47 -9.84 -7.74
N GLY A 255 24.83 -9.82 -8.91
CA GLY A 255 25.07 -10.79 -9.99
C GLY A 255 24.04 -11.91 -10.21
N SER A 256 22.92 -11.99 -9.49
CA SER A 256 22.17 -13.26 -9.39
C SER A 256 20.70 -13.27 -9.86
N SER A 257 20.18 -12.28 -10.60
CA SER A 257 18.79 -12.40 -11.13
C SER A 257 18.65 -13.62 -12.06
N LYS A 258 19.56 -13.79 -13.03
CA LYS A 258 19.53 -14.94 -13.96
C LYS A 258 19.77 -16.28 -13.27
N SER A 259 20.68 -16.37 -12.30
CA SER A 259 20.94 -17.61 -11.55
C SER A 259 19.82 -17.95 -10.57
N LYS A 260 19.20 -16.97 -9.92
CA LYS A 260 17.99 -17.19 -9.09
C LYS A 260 16.81 -17.62 -9.94
N ILE A 261 16.58 -16.99 -11.08
CA ILE A 261 15.55 -17.41 -12.05
C ILE A 261 15.86 -18.82 -12.54
N LYS A 262 17.10 -19.11 -12.92
CA LYS A 262 17.51 -20.44 -13.35
C LYS A 262 17.27 -21.49 -12.26
N LYS A 263 17.68 -21.20 -11.03
CA LYS A 263 17.45 -22.07 -9.87
C LYS A 263 15.97 -22.30 -9.64
N PHE A 264 15.16 -21.23 -9.64
CA PHE A 264 13.71 -21.32 -9.52
C PHE A 264 13.09 -22.20 -10.61
N VAL A 265 13.50 -22.01 -11.87
CA VAL A 265 13.03 -22.86 -12.97
C VAL A 265 13.49 -24.30 -12.79
N GLU A 266 14.75 -24.55 -12.40
CA GLU A 266 15.26 -25.90 -12.20
C GLU A 266 14.54 -26.64 -11.05
N GLU A 267 14.25 -25.96 -9.95
CA GLU A 267 13.57 -26.52 -8.78
C GLU A 267 12.08 -26.74 -9.04
N TYR A 268 11.39 -25.74 -9.58
CA TYR A 268 9.91 -25.71 -9.62
C TYR A 268 9.31 -26.12 -10.96
N ARG A 269 10.11 -26.35 -12.02
CA ARG A 269 9.60 -26.74 -13.34
C ARG A 269 8.77 -28.03 -13.32
N HIS A 270 9.10 -28.95 -12.42
CA HIS A 270 8.39 -30.23 -12.30
C HIS A 270 7.13 -30.16 -11.43
N GLU A 271 6.96 -29.08 -10.67
CA GLU A 271 5.81 -28.92 -9.78
C GLU A 271 4.56 -28.47 -10.54
N ASP A 272 4.72 -27.91 -11.75
CA ASP A 272 3.63 -27.30 -12.54
C ASP A 272 2.77 -26.36 -11.69
N LEU A 273 3.42 -25.39 -11.04
CA LEU A 273 2.78 -24.41 -10.15
C LEU A 273 1.65 -23.62 -10.83
N PHE A 274 1.75 -23.40 -12.14
CA PHE A 274 0.81 -22.61 -12.94
C PHE A 274 -0.08 -23.48 -13.84
N LYS A 275 -0.24 -24.76 -13.51
CA LYS A 275 -1.26 -25.61 -14.12
C LYS A 275 -2.17 -26.11 -13.01
N ASP A 276 -3.47 -25.97 -13.24
CA ASP A 276 -4.48 -26.54 -12.37
C ASP A 276 -4.43 -28.08 -12.45
N LYS A 277 -4.15 -28.71 -11.31
CA LYS A 277 -4.05 -30.17 -11.13
C LYS A 277 -5.10 -30.72 -10.16
N GLY A 278 -6.03 -29.91 -9.66
CA GLY A 278 -6.99 -30.32 -8.61
C GLY A 278 -6.34 -30.36 -7.23
N GLU A 279 -6.79 -31.27 -6.35
CA GLU A 279 -6.58 -31.40 -4.87
C GLU A 279 -5.14 -31.30 -4.30
N ARG A 280 -4.35 -30.31 -4.73
CA ARG A 280 -3.04 -29.97 -4.15
C ARG A 280 -3.25 -28.89 -3.11
N HIS A 281 -2.63 -29.08 -1.95
CA HIS A 281 -2.79 -28.19 -0.82
C HIS A 281 -1.46 -27.87 -0.15
N HIS A 282 -1.29 -26.63 0.29
CA HIS A 282 -0.22 -26.28 1.22
C HIS A 282 -0.59 -26.76 2.63
N HIS A 283 0.40 -27.24 3.39
CA HIS A 283 0.16 -27.76 4.74
C HIS A 283 -0.46 -26.71 5.70
N GLY A 284 -0.09 -25.43 5.55
CA GLY A 284 -0.58 -24.36 6.43
C GLY A 284 -1.89 -23.70 5.99
N PHE A 285 -2.33 -23.90 4.74
CA PHE A 285 -3.51 -23.24 4.20
C PHE A 285 -4.13 -24.08 3.08
N GLU A 286 -4.92 -25.08 3.48
CA GLU A 286 -5.46 -26.05 2.54
C GLU A 286 -6.46 -25.44 1.56
N ASN A 287 -7.20 -24.40 1.96
CA ASN A 287 -8.31 -23.83 1.19
C ASN A 287 -8.03 -22.42 0.66
N PHE A 288 -6.78 -22.13 0.29
CA PHE A 288 -6.43 -20.80 -0.23
C PHE A 288 -7.12 -20.52 -1.57
N LYS A 289 -7.75 -19.35 -1.64
CA LYS A 289 -8.45 -18.82 -2.81
C LYS A 289 -7.77 -17.54 -3.26
N HIS A 290 -7.64 -17.36 -4.57
CA HIS A 290 -7.09 -16.13 -5.13
C HIS A 290 -8.22 -15.22 -5.58
N GLU A 291 -8.91 -14.62 -4.59
CA GLU A 291 -10.08 -13.78 -4.83
C GLU A 291 -9.93 -12.38 -4.23
N ILE A 292 -10.51 -11.39 -4.93
CA ILE A 292 -10.81 -10.06 -4.38
C ILE A 292 -12.29 -10.05 -4.02
N SER A 293 -12.56 -10.17 -2.73
CA SER A 293 -13.90 -10.13 -2.15
C SER A 293 -13.97 -9.09 -1.03
N VAL A 294 -15.19 -8.66 -0.68
CA VAL A 294 -15.43 -7.73 0.44
C VAL A 294 -16.13 -8.51 1.55
N ASN A 295 -15.48 -8.63 2.70
CA ASN A 295 -16.10 -9.27 3.87
C ASN A 295 -17.28 -8.41 4.35
N ASN A 296 -18.45 -8.96 4.68
CA ASN A 296 -19.58 -8.17 5.24
C ASN A 296 -19.87 -6.83 4.52
N PRO A 297 -20.19 -6.83 3.22
CA PRO A 297 -20.28 -5.63 2.40
C PRO A 297 -21.28 -4.59 2.91
N GLU A 298 -22.37 -5.02 3.55
CA GLU A 298 -23.36 -4.13 4.18
C GLU A 298 -22.74 -3.28 5.29
N LYS A 299 -21.87 -3.87 6.12
CA LYS A 299 -21.17 -3.14 7.19
C LYS A 299 -20.18 -2.12 6.63
N LEU A 300 -19.46 -2.49 5.57
CA LEU A 300 -18.56 -1.55 4.88
C LEU A 300 -19.36 -0.34 4.38
N ASN A 301 -20.50 -0.58 3.72
CA ASN A 301 -21.36 0.49 3.23
C ASN A 301 -21.81 1.42 4.37
N ALA A 302 -22.38 0.85 5.44
CA ALA A 302 -22.82 1.61 6.60
C ALA A 302 -21.69 2.49 7.19
N ARG A 303 -20.48 1.94 7.26
CA ARG A 303 -19.31 2.67 7.77
C ARG A 303 -18.83 3.78 6.86
N LEU A 304 -18.78 3.55 5.54
CA LEU A 304 -18.48 4.59 4.57
C LEU A 304 -19.53 5.71 4.59
N LYS A 305 -20.84 5.36 4.72
CA LYS A 305 -21.91 6.35 4.92
C LYS A 305 -21.70 7.20 6.19
N LYS A 306 -21.25 6.58 7.29
CA LYS A 306 -20.88 7.32 8.52
C LYS A 306 -19.74 8.30 8.27
N TYR A 307 -18.71 7.92 7.51
CA TYR A 307 -17.61 8.82 7.17
C TYR A 307 -18.04 9.97 6.26
N VAL A 308 -18.95 9.73 5.31
CA VAL A 308 -19.53 10.81 4.49
C VAL A 308 -20.29 11.81 5.36
N LYS A 309 -21.17 11.35 6.25
CA LYS A 309 -21.89 12.23 7.19
C LYS A 309 -20.93 13.02 8.09
N ALA A 310 -19.80 12.44 8.49
CA ALA A 310 -18.79 13.16 9.26
C ALA A 310 -18.18 14.31 8.44
N LEU A 311 -17.83 14.07 7.17
CA LEU A 311 -17.28 15.10 6.28
C LEU A 311 -18.28 16.22 5.96
N GLU A 312 -19.57 15.92 5.86
CA GLU A 312 -20.61 16.94 5.65
C GLU A 312 -20.76 17.91 6.84
N ASN A 313 -20.43 17.45 8.05
CA ASN A 313 -20.49 18.24 9.27
C ASN A 313 -19.19 19.00 9.57
N GLU A 314 -18.13 18.80 8.78
CA GLU A 314 -16.89 19.56 8.90
C GLU A 314 -17.02 20.90 8.14
N GLU A 315 -16.93 22.03 8.86
CA GLU A 315 -16.86 23.37 8.23
C GLU A 315 -15.47 23.59 7.61
N PHE A 316 -15.43 24.00 6.34
CA PHE A 316 -14.18 24.33 5.66
C PHE A 316 -13.60 25.66 6.19
N LEU A 317 -12.46 25.59 6.86
CA LEU A 317 -11.59 26.75 7.16
C LEU A 317 -10.66 27.03 5.97
N TYR A 318 -11.20 27.43 4.82
CA TYR A 318 -10.38 27.98 3.74
C TYR A 318 -11.08 29.22 3.16
N GLU A 319 -10.75 30.38 3.72
CA GLU A 319 -10.98 31.71 3.11
C GLU A 319 -9.89 32.04 2.09
#